data_AF-A0A1L2DZV8-F1
#
_entry.id   AF-A0A1L2DZV8-F1
#
_cell.length_a   1.000
_cell.length_b   1.000
_cell.length_c   1.000
_cell.angle_alpha   90.00
_cell.angle_beta   90.00
_cell.angle_gamma   90.00
#
_symmetry.space_group_name_H-M   'P 1'
#
loop_
_entity.id
_entity.type
_entity.pdbx_description
1 polymer ?
#
loop_
_entity_poly.entity_id
_entity_poly.type
_entity_poly.pdbx_seq_one_letter_code
_entity_poly.pdbx_strand_id
1 'polypeptide(L)' 'MLEEVVAELRPDVILVLGYQMWDHLPELPVTWACVKHPCGGMSYDEAIPEFNRAIAEALSLAG' A
#
# COMPACT_ATOMS: atom_id res chain seq x y z
N MET A 1 -11.18 -3.94 12.96
CA MET A 1 -11.34 -2.89 11.92
C MET A 1 -9.97 -2.34 11.53
N LEU A 2 -9.82 -1.66 10.38
CA LEU A 2 -8.52 -1.13 9.95
C LEU A 2 -7.89 -0.21 11.02
N GLU A 3 -8.69 0.63 11.66
CA GLU A 3 -8.28 1.50 12.78
C GLU A 3 -7.61 0.73 13.93
N GLU A 4 -8.18 -0.40 14.35
CA GLU A 4 -7.64 -1.24 15.43
C GLU A 4 -6.29 -1.83 15.03
N VAL A 5 -6.16 -2.27 13.77
CA VAL A 5 -4.91 -2.80 13.23
C VAL A 5 -3.84 -1.72 13.17
N VAL A 6 -4.20 -0.51 12.74
CA VAL A 6 -3.28 0.64 12.71
C VAL A 6 -2.86 1.07 14.12
N ALA A 7 -3.77 1.04 15.08
CA ALA A 7 -3.48 1.36 16.47
C ALA A 7 -2.52 0.32 17.10
N GLU A 8 -2.67 -0.96 16.78
CA GLU A 8 -1.82 -2.04 17.30
C GLU A 8 -0.43 -2.05 16.64
N LEU A 9 -0.40 -2.05 15.30
CA LEU A 9 0.83 -2.19 14.53
C LEU A 9 1.64 -0.89 14.45
N ARG A 10 0.99 0.27 14.63
CA ARG A 10 1.58 1.61 14.52
C ARG A 10 2.45 1.77 13.26
N PRO A 11 1.92 1.50 12.06
CA PRO A 11 2.70 1.61 10.83
C PRO A 11 2.95 3.08 10.47
N ASP A 12 4.15 3.39 9.99
CA ASP A 12 4.45 4.70 9.39
C ASP A 12 3.81 4.84 8.00
N VAL A 13 3.76 3.72 7.25
CA VAL A 13 3.26 3.66 5.88
C VAL A 13 2.35 2.45 5.69
N ILE A 14 1.22 2.63 5.00
CA ILE A 14 0.34 1.55 4.55
C ILE A 14 0.33 1.50 3.02
N LEU A 15 0.76 0.37 2.46
CA LEU A 15 0.74 0.12 1.02
C LEU A 15 -0.59 -0.53 0.61
N VAL A 16 -1.40 0.21 -0.13
CA VAL A 16 -2.71 -0.22 -0.63
C VAL A 16 -2.57 -0.92 -1.97
N LEU A 17 -3.15 -2.12 -2.08
CA LEU A 17 -3.19 -2.89 -3.32
C LEU A 17 -4.44 -2.54 -4.12
N GLY A 18 -4.26 -1.82 -5.21
CA GLY A 18 -5.32 -1.40 -6.13
C GLY A 18 -5.80 0.03 -5.88
N TYR A 19 -5.92 0.77 -6.97
CA TYR A 19 -6.27 2.19 -6.94
C TYR A 19 -7.74 2.46 -6.59
N GLN A 20 -8.62 1.47 -6.75
CA GLN A 20 -10.06 1.61 -6.48
C GLN A 20 -10.36 1.94 -5.00
N MET A 21 -9.45 1.59 -4.09
CA MET A 21 -9.63 1.87 -2.66
C MET A 21 -9.20 3.28 -2.26
N TRP A 22 -8.52 4.03 -3.13
CA TRP A 22 -7.89 5.30 -2.77
C TRP A 22 -8.89 6.36 -2.29
N ASP A 23 -10.04 6.46 -2.94
CA ASP A 23 -11.09 7.42 -2.59
C ASP A 23 -11.91 7.00 -1.36
N HIS A 24 -11.63 5.82 -0.80
CA HIS A 24 -12.32 5.23 0.35
C HIS A 24 -11.41 5.06 1.57
N LEU A 25 -10.19 5.61 1.53
CA LEU A 25 -9.27 5.51 2.65
C LEU A 25 -9.73 6.38 3.82
N PRO A 26 -9.76 5.85 5.04
CA PRO A 26 -10.10 6.63 6.22
C PRO A 26 -8.99 7.62 6.57
N GLU A 27 -9.35 8.69 7.27
CA GLU A 27 -8.38 9.62 7.85
C GLU A 27 -7.67 8.96 9.05
N LEU A 28 -6.44 8.52 8.83
CA LEU A 28 -5.58 7.91 9.85
C LEU A 28 -4.20 8.60 9.84
N PRO A 29 -3.48 8.64 10.98
CA PRO A 29 -2.16 9.27 11.09
C PRO A 29 -1.06 8.38 10.51
N VAL A 30 -1.22 7.98 9.24
CA VAL A 30 -0.30 7.11 8.49
C VAL A 30 -0.05 7.72 7.12
N THR A 31 1.08 7.39 6.52
CA THR A 31 1.33 7.72 5.12
C THR A 31 0.72 6.64 4.23
N TRP A 32 -0.12 7.05 3.27
CA TRP A 32 -0.70 6.13 2.30
C TRP A 32 0.17 6.03 1.06
N ALA A 33 0.43 4.81 0.61
CA ALA A 33 1.04 4.50 -0.68
C ALA A 33 0.10 3.56 -1.45
N CYS A 34 0.17 3.54 -2.78
CA CYS A 34 -0.62 2.61 -3.57
C CYS A 34 0.18 1.96 -4.69
N VAL A 35 -0.22 0.74 -5.04
CA VAL A 35 0.31 -0.01 -6.17
C VAL A 35 -0.84 -0.65 -6.93
N LYS A 36 -0.66 -0.89 -8.24
CA LYS A 36 -1.63 -1.66 -9.00
C LYS A 36 -1.81 -3.04 -8.35
N HIS A 37 -3.06 -3.48 -8.20
CA HIS A 37 -3.33 -4.80 -7.64
C HIS A 37 -2.75 -5.89 -8.56
N PRO A 38 -2.00 -6.88 -8.05
CA PRO A 38 -1.40 -7.94 -8.87
C PRO A 38 -2.42 -8.72 -9.71
N CYS A 39 -3.62 -8.99 -9.16
CA CYS A 39 -4.73 -9.60 -9.92
C CYS A 39 -5.36 -8.71 -11.00
N GLY A 40 -4.90 -7.47 -11.21
CA GLY A 40 -5.43 -6.52 -12.19
C GLY A 40 -5.00 -6.80 -13.64
N GLY A 41 -4.84 -8.07 -14.02
CA GLY A 41 -4.47 -8.50 -15.36
C GLY A 41 -2.98 -8.34 -15.71
N MET A 42 -2.11 -8.33 -14.70
CA MET A 42 -0.66 -8.24 -14.87
C MET A 42 -0.06 -9.66 -14.86
N SER A 43 0.93 -9.92 -15.71
CA SER A 43 1.69 -11.17 -15.62
C SER A 43 2.56 -11.18 -14.37
N TYR A 44 2.97 -12.35 -13.89
CA TYR A 44 3.87 -12.43 -12.73
C TYR A 44 5.20 -11.71 -12.96
N ASP A 45 5.73 -11.78 -14.19
CA ASP A 45 7.00 -11.15 -14.59
C ASP A 45 6.94 -9.62 -14.51
N GLU A 46 5.74 -9.03 -14.66
CA GLU A 46 5.49 -7.60 -14.50
C GLU A 46 5.13 -7.23 -13.05
N ALA A 47 4.37 -8.10 -12.37
CA ALA A 47 3.84 -7.83 -11.04
C ALA A 47 4.90 -7.83 -9.95
N ILE A 48 5.88 -8.74 -10.03
CA ILE A 48 6.93 -8.83 -9.01
C ILE A 48 7.83 -7.58 -9.01
N PRO A 49 8.38 -7.12 -10.16
CA PRO A 49 9.17 -5.88 -10.18
C PRO A 49 8.37 -4.65 -9.74
N GLU A 50 7.11 -4.53 -10.18
CA GLU A 50 6.26 -3.40 -9.82
C GLU A 50 5.95 -3.38 -8.32
N PHE A 51 5.68 -4.55 -7.73
CA PHE A 51 5.47 -4.66 -6.29
C PHE A 51 6.74 -4.34 -5.49
N ASN A 52 7.90 -4.82 -5.93
CA ASN A 52 9.18 -4.49 -5.30
C ASN A 52 9.49 -2.99 -5.38
N ARG A 53 9.19 -2.34 -6.51
CA ARG A 53 9.32 -0.88 -6.67
C ARG A 53 8.44 -0.14 -5.66
N ALA A 54 7.18 -0.55 -5.53
CA ALA A 54 6.24 0.06 -4.59
C ALA A 54 6.66 -0.13 -3.12
N ILE A 55 7.23 -1.29 -2.76
CA ILE A 55 7.81 -1.50 -1.43
C ILE A 55 8.98 -0.54 -1.19
N ALA A 56 9.90 -0.41 -2.15
CA ALA A 56 11.04 0.48 -2.03
C ALA A 56 10.60 1.95 -1.85
N GLU A 57 9.58 2.38 -2.60
CA GLU A 57 8.98 3.71 -2.45
C GLU A 57 8.32 3.88 -1.08
N ALA A 58 7.54 2.91 -0.62
CA ALA A 58 6.94 2.94 0.72
C ALA A 58 8.00 3.04 1.83
N LEU A 59 9.10 2.29 1.72
CA LEU A 59 10.22 2.36 2.66
C LEU A 59 10.88 3.75 2.66
N SER A 60 11.00 4.39 1.50
CA SER A 60 11.56 5.75 1.42
C SER A 60 10.69 6.83 2.08
N LEU A 61 9.39 6.55 2.25
CA LEU A 61 8.43 7.42 2.93
C LEU A 61 8.39 7.22 4.45
N ALA A 62 8.91 6.08 4.94
CA ALA A 62 8.82 5.70 6.34
C ALA A 62 9.76 6.49 7.28
N GLY A 63 10.74 7.24 6.74
CA GLY A 63 11.68 8.05 7.52
C GLY A 63 12.91 7.30 8.00
#